data_AF-A0A0L7KAY9-F1
#
_entry.id   AF-A0A0L7KAY9-F1
#
_cell.length_a   1.000
_cell.length_b   1.000
_cell.length_c   1.000
_cell.angle_alpha   90.00
_cell.angle_beta   90.00
_cell.angle_gamma   90.00
#
_symmetry.space_group_name_H-M   'P 1'
#
loop_
_entity.id
_entity.type
_entity.pdbx_description
1 polymer ?
#
loop_
_entity_poly.entity_id
_entity_poly.type
_entity_poly.pdbx_seq_one_letter_code
_entity_poly.pdbx_strand_id
1 'polypeptide(L)'
;MNGHNLFQHFMRNIFFKHTFRVVSKNVVDKGQKGLGGTMLLSSPILFEVNNKEEENAPKSEYIFLAGKSIDFLTQKIFENEFGTSILYVAFFVAYLSLLVHDNKINLMVRKLKYKYANNMFTVGHPNYKMYLPKNPLIKNKQTNK
;
A
#
# COMPACT_ATOMS: atom_id res chain seq x y z
N MET A 1 27.55 0.97 8.05
CA MET A 1 26.66 -0.19 7.79
C MET A 1 25.89 -0.48 9.08
N ASN A 2 24.63 -0.96 8.97
CA ASN A 2 23.70 -1.40 10.04
C ASN A 2 22.38 -0.62 10.24
N GLY A 3 21.84 0.01 9.18
CA GLY A 3 20.44 0.51 9.21
C GLY A 3 19.39 -0.61 9.26
N HIS A 4 19.75 -1.83 8.83
CA HIS A 4 18.83 -2.98 8.76
C HIS A 4 18.48 -3.58 10.15
N ASN A 5 19.39 -3.43 11.13
CA ASN A 5 19.22 -3.99 12.47
C ASN A 5 18.26 -3.15 13.33
N LEU A 6 18.22 -1.82 13.12
CA LEU A 6 17.36 -0.93 13.89
C LEU A 6 15.88 -1.15 13.58
N PHE A 7 15.56 -1.35 12.30
CA PHE A 7 14.19 -1.60 11.83
C PHE A 7 13.69 -2.98 12.25
N GLN A 8 14.54 -4.01 12.20
CA GLN A 8 14.21 -5.33 12.73
C GLN A 8 13.96 -5.31 14.25
N HIS A 9 14.76 -4.59 15.02
CA HIS A 9 14.54 -4.46 16.46
C HIS A 9 13.25 -3.69 16.79
N PHE A 10 12.94 -2.64 16.05
CA PHE A 10 11.71 -1.87 16.23
C PHE A 10 10.46 -2.73 15.94
N MET A 11 10.46 -3.45 14.81
CA MET A 11 9.35 -4.35 14.47
C MET A 11 9.21 -5.51 15.45
N ARG A 12 10.32 -6.10 15.92
CA ARG A 12 10.27 -7.18 16.92
C ARG A 12 9.69 -6.72 18.26
N ASN A 13 9.99 -5.49 18.68
CA ASN A 13 9.53 -4.96 19.97
C ASN A 13 8.03 -4.59 19.98
N ILE A 14 7.49 -4.18 18.83
CA ILE A 14 6.06 -3.87 18.67
C ILE A 14 5.23 -5.16 18.64
N PHE A 15 5.69 -6.18 17.91
CA PHE A 15 4.98 -7.46 17.81
C PHE A 15 5.03 -8.28 19.11
N PHE A 16 6.10 -8.21 19.91
CA PHE A 16 6.20 -8.97 21.17
C PHE A 16 5.39 -8.37 22.33
N LYS A 17 5.07 -7.07 22.31
CA LYS A 17 4.27 -6.45 23.38
C LYS A 17 2.79 -6.81 23.32
N HIS A 18 2.28 -7.24 22.17
CA HIS A 18 0.86 -7.60 22.01
C HIS A 18 0.57 -9.10 22.24
N THR A 19 1.57 -9.98 22.27
CA THR A 19 1.36 -11.43 22.42
C THR A 19 1.38 -11.93 23.87
N PHE A 20 1.86 -11.16 24.84
CA PHE A 20 2.03 -11.62 26.23
C PHE A 20 0.85 -11.32 27.19
N ARG A 21 -0.29 -10.81 26.69
CA ARG A 21 -1.43 -10.44 27.56
C ARG A 21 -2.64 -11.38 27.48
N VAL A 22 -2.47 -12.60 26.97
CA VAL A 22 -3.57 -13.57 26.80
C VAL A 22 -3.19 -14.96 27.32
N VAL A 23 -2.66 -15.05 28.55
CA VAL A 23 -2.55 -16.34 29.26
C VAL A 23 -2.75 -16.10 30.76
N SER A 24 -3.99 -15.87 31.19
CA SER A 24 -4.44 -16.22 32.54
C SER A 24 -5.93 -16.01 32.64
N LYS A 25 -6.66 -17.14 32.71
CA LYS A 25 -8.03 -17.36 33.22
C LYS A 25 -8.75 -18.35 32.31
N ASN A 26 -8.45 -19.64 32.49
CA ASN A 26 -9.30 -20.74 32.09
C ASN A 26 -9.23 -21.83 33.16
N VAL A 27 -9.84 -21.56 34.32
CA VAL A 27 -10.39 -22.59 35.21
C VAL A 27 -11.63 -21.99 35.84
N VAL A 28 -12.78 -22.15 35.18
CA VAL A 28 -14.08 -22.23 35.88
C VAL A 28 -14.85 -23.37 35.24
N ASP A 29 -15.12 -24.34 36.08
CA ASP A 29 -15.76 -25.61 35.80
C ASP A 29 -17.11 -25.48 35.10
N LYS A 30 -17.36 -26.48 34.23
CA LYS A 30 -18.67 -26.78 33.68
C LYS A 30 -19.63 -27.13 34.82
N GLY A 31 -20.58 -26.22 35.08
CA GLY A 31 -21.71 -26.45 35.98
C GLY A 31 -23.02 -25.99 35.35
N GLN A 32 -23.45 -26.66 34.28
CA GLN A 32 -24.85 -26.58 33.82
C GLN A 32 -25.75 -27.17 34.91
N LYS A 33 -26.67 -26.38 35.46
CA LYS A 33 -28.01 -26.82 35.89
C LYS A 33 -28.88 -25.59 36.15
N GLY A 34 -30.13 -25.70 35.69
CA GLY A 34 -31.02 -24.59 35.40
C GLY A 34 -31.39 -23.70 36.58
N LEU A 35 -31.96 -22.54 36.24
CA LEU A 35 -33.03 -21.86 36.96
C LEU A 35 -33.50 -20.69 36.09
N GLY A 36 -34.44 -20.96 35.19
CA GLY A 36 -35.34 -19.92 34.70
C GLY A 36 -36.18 -19.46 35.88
N GLY A 37 -35.93 -18.24 36.38
CA GLY A 37 -36.72 -17.71 37.49
C GLY A 37 -36.19 -16.46 38.21
N THR A 38 -34.93 -16.05 38.05
CA THR A 38 -34.36 -14.93 38.86
C THR A 38 -33.88 -13.72 38.05
N MET A 39 -34.17 -13.65 36.75
CA MET A 39 -33.72 -12.54 35.88
C MET A 39 -34.37 -11.17 36.20
N LEU A 40 -35.35 -11.11 37.11
CA LEU A 40 -36.09 -9.88 37.45
C LEU A 40 -35.61 -9.16 38.72
N LEU A 41 -34.56 -9.63 39.40
CA LEU A 41 -34.06 -9.04 40.65
C LEU A 41 -32.63 -8.46 40.57
N SER A 42 -32.02 -8.38 39.39
CA SER A 42 -30.78 -7.62 39.22
C SER A 42 -31.11 -6.13 39.05
N SER A 43 -30.40 -5.26 39.78
CA SER A 43 -30.54 -3.82 39.57
C SER A 43 -30.13 -3.48 38.12
N PRO A 44 -30.77 -2.48 37.47
CA PRO A 44 -30.43 -2.07 36.11
C PRO A 44 -28.93 -1.78 35.91
N ILE A 45 -28.26 -1.34 36.98
CA ILE A 45 -26.82 -1.10 37.03
C ILE A 45 -26.02 -2.40 36.90
N LEU A 46 -26.40 -3.48 37.59
CA LEU A 46 -25.76 -4.79 37.45
C LEU A 46 -26.07 -5.45 36.10
N PHE A 47 -27.28 -5.22 35.58
CA PHE A 47 -27.64 -5.68 34.24
C PHE A 47 -26.82 -4.96 33.16
N GLU A 48 -26.60 -3.66 33.29
CA GLU A 48 -25.73 -2.90 32.40
C GLU A 48 -24.27 -3.36 32.48
N VAL A 49 -23.71 -3.56 33.68
CA VAL A 49 -22.30 -3.99 33.83
C VAL A 49 -22.07 -5.37 33.22
N ASN A 50 -23.03 -6.29 33.33
CA ASN A 50 -22.89 -7.65 32.79
C ASN A 50 -23.19 -7.74 31.28
N ASN A 51 -23.97 -6.82 30.71
CA ASN A 51 -24.36 -6.86 29.29
C ASN A 51 -23.70 -5.78 28.42
N LYS A 52 -22.92 -4.84 28.99
CA LYS A 52 -22.18 -3.81 28.24
C LYS A 52 -21.06 -4.37 27.36
N GLU A 53 -20.54 -5.56 27.68
CA GLU A 53 -19.46 -6.20 26.91
C GLU A 53 -19.99 -7.19 25.86
N GLU A 54 -21.26 -7.62 25.96
CA GLU A 54 -21.89 -8.57 25.05
C GLU A 54 -22.73 -7.89 23.97
N GLU A 55 -22.23 -6.79 23.40
CA GLU A 55 -22.70 -6.35 22.08
C GLU A 55 -22.21 -7.37 21.03
N ASN A 56 -22.95 -8.48 20.92
CA ASN A 56 -22.81 -9.47 19.86
C ASN A 56 -23.29 -8.84 18.55
N ALA A 57 -22.50 -7.91 18.00
CA ALA A 57 -22.74 -7.39 16.66
C ALA A 57 -22.79 -8.59 15.69
N PRO A 58 -23.81 -8.67 14.84
CA PRO A 58 -23.99 -9.80 13.94
C PRO A 58 -22.74 -9.94 13.06
N LYS A 59 -22.28 -11.17 12.82
CA LYS A 59 -21.04 -11.44 12.04
C LYS A 59 -21.06 -10.85 10.61
N SER A 60 -22.24 -10.47 10.11
CA SER A 60 -22.41 -9.72 8.86
C SER A 60 -21.90 -8.27 8.94
N GLU A 61 -21.81 -7.67 10.13
CA GLU A 61 -21.32 -6.31 10.31
C GLU A 61 -19.81 -6.16 10.18
N TYR A 62 -19.05 -7.25 10.17
CA TYR A 62 -17.60 -7.20 9.90
C TYR A 62 -17.28 -6.71 8.49
N ILE A 63 -18.22 -6.84 7.54
CA ILE A 63 -18.08 -6.31 6.18
C ILE A 63 -17.99 -4.77 6.20
N PHE A 64 -18.61 -4.12 7.20
CA PHE A 64 -18.60 -2.68 7.38
C PHE A 64 -17.45 -2.19 8.26
N LEU A 65 -16.58 -3.08 8.75
CA LEU A 65 -15.48 -2.69 9.64
C LEU A 65 -14.52 -1.70 8.97
N ALA A 66 -14.17 -1.92 7.70
CA ALA A 66 -13.32 -0.99 6.95
C ALA A 66 -14.03 0.35 6.68
N GLY A 67 -15.34 0.33 6.45
CA GLY A 67 -16.12 1.56 6.28
C GLY A 67 -16.19 2.37 7.58
N LYS A 68 -16.53 1.72 8.69
CA LYS A 68 -16.56 2.34 10.03
C LYS A 68 -15.18 2.87 10.45
N SER A 69 -14.10 2.17 10.10
CA SER A 69 -12.74 2.63 10.43
C SER A 69 -12.30 3.81 9.58
N ILE A 70 -12.62 3.83 8.28
CA ILE A 70 -12.35 4.98 7.39
C ILE A 70 -13.17 6.19 7.84
N ASP A 71 -14.44 6.01 8.21
CA ASP A 71 -15.29 7.11 8.70
C ASP A 71 -14.73 7.68 10.01
N PHE A 72 -14.34 6.83 10.96
CA PHE A 72 -13.65 7.26 12.18
C PHE A 72 -12.34 8.02 11.90
N LEU A 73 -11.52 7.52 10.97
CA LEU A 73 -10.29 8.19 10.54
C LEU A 73 -10.58 9.52 9.85
N THR A 74 -11.70 9.62 9.13
CA THR A 74 -12.12 10.85 8.47
C THR A 74 -12.44 11.93 9.48
N GLN A 75 -13.31 11.62 10.43
CA GLN A 75 -13.72 12.57 11.48
C GLN A 75 -12.57 12.96 12.42
N LYS A 76 -11.65 12.03 12.72
CA LYS A 76 -10.53 12.30 13.63
C LYS A 76 -9.33 12.96 12.96
N ILE A 77 -9.02 12.57 11.72
CA ILE A 77 -7.74 12.87 11.08
C ILE A 77 -7.94 13.69 9.80
N PHE A 78 -8.78 13.24 8.87
CA PHE A 78 -8.87 13.87 7.54
C PHE A 78 -9.66 15.18 7.50
N GLU A 79 -10.66 15.37 8.37
CA GLU A 79 -11.46 16.60 8.42
C GLU A 79 -10.77 17.75 9.17
N ASN A 80 -9.72 17.45 9.94
CA ASN A 80 -8.96 18.45 10.68
C ASN A 80 -7.78 19.00 9.87
N GLU A 81 -7.04 19.95 10.44
CA GLU A 81 -5.79 20.51 9.88
C GLU A 81 -4.73 19.44 9.60
N PHE A 82 -4.82 18.29 10.27
CA PHE A 82 -3.94 17.17 10.00
C PHE A 82 -4.25 16.50 8.64
N GLY A 83 -5.50 16.53 8.18
CA GLY A 83 -5.91 16.04 6.88
C GLY A 83 -5.32 16.85 5.74
N THR A 84 -5.28 18.18 5.87
CA THR A 84 -4.61 19.05 4.89
C THR A 84 -3.11 18.81 4.86
N SER A 85 -2.49 18.50 6.00
CA SER A 85 -1.08 18.10 6.09
C SER A 85 -0.79 16.78 5.35
N ILE A 86 -1.66 15.77 5.50
CA ILE A 86 -1.56 14.51 4.74
C ILE A 86 -1.69 14.76 3.24
N LEU A 87 -2.62 15.64 2.85
CA LEU A 87 -2.83 16.03 1.46
C LEU A 87 -1.60 16.72 0.86
N TYR A 88 -0.91 17.59 1.62
CA TYR A 88 0.36 18.18 1.19
C TYR A 88 1.47 17.13 1.01
N VAL A 89 1.54 16.12 1.88
CA VAL A 89 2.49 15.01 1.71
C VAL A 89 2.19 14.22 0.43
N ALA A 90 0.91 13.96 0.14
CA ALA A 90 0.52 13.27 -1.09
C ALA A 90 0.92 14.08 -2.35
N PHE A 91 0.69 15.39 -2.35
CA PHE A 91 1.15 16.25 -3.45
C PHE A 91 2.67 16.33 -3.55
N PHE A 92 3.37 16.33 -2.44
CA PHE A 92 4.84 16.30 -2.44
C PHE A 92 5.38 15.02 -3.09
N VAL A 93 4.78 13.87 -2.80
CA VAL A 93 5.14 12.59 -3.44
C VAL A 93 4.86 12.62 -4.93
N ALA A 94 3.70 13.15 -5.35
CA ALA A 94 3.37 13.31 -6.76
C ALA A 94 4.37 14.22 -7.48
N TYR A 95 4.73 15.35 -6.86
CA TYR A 95 5.72 16.29 -7.38
C TYR A 95 7.11 15.66 -7.53
N LEU A 96 7.57 14.91 -6.52
CA LEU A 96 8.83 14.16 -6.60
C LEU A 96 8.83 13.16 -7.75
N SER A 97 7.71 12.45 -7.95
CA SER A 97 7.57 11.49 -9.06
C SER A 97 7.72 12.18 -10.41
N LEU A 98 7.09 13.34 -10.58
CA LEU A 98 7.17 14.14 -11.80
C LEU A 98 8.59 14.65 -12.05
N LEU A 99 9.27 15.14 -11.01
CA LEU A 99 10.66 15.60 -11.11
C LEU A 99 11.62 14.47 -11.52
N VAL A 100 11.44 13.28 -10.95
CA VAL A 100 12.25 12.10 -11.31
C VAL A 100 11.98 11.68 -12.77
N HIS A 101 10.72 11.72 -13.19
CA HIS A 101 10.33 11.41 -14.55
C HIS A 101 10.98 12.37 -15.57
N ASP A 102 10.90 13.67 -15.33
CA ASP A 102 11.45 14.68 -16.24
C ASP A 102 12.98 14.58 -16.33
N ASN A 103 13.65 14.37 -15.20
CA ASN A 103 15.10 14.14 -15.16
C ASN A 103 15.50 12.88 -15.94
N LYS A 104 14.72 11.80 -15.81
CA LYS A 104 14.96 10.55 -16.55
C LYS A 104 14.86 10.77 -18.06
N ILE A 105 13.82 11.47 -18.53
CA ILE A 105 13.65 11.80 -19.94
C ILE A 105 14.79 12.68 -20.42
N ASN A 106 15.13 13.73 -19.70
CA ASN A 106 16.18 14.66 -20.10
C ASN A 106 17.55 13.95 -20.24
N LEU A 107 17.89 13.08 -19.28
CA LEU A 107 19.10 12.27 -19.36
C LEU A 107 19.07 11.29 -20.54
N MET A 108 17.92 10.68 -20.83
CA MET A 108 17.76 9.78 -21.97
C MET A 108 17.95 10.54 -23.28
N VAL A 109 17.29 11.70 -23.46
CA VAL A 109 17.42 12.56 -24.64
C VAL A 109 18.86 13.01 -24.82
N ARG A 110 19.55 13.40 -23.74
CA ARG A 110 20.96 13.79 -23.80
C ARG A 110 21.85 12.64 -24.26
N LYS A 111 21.64 11.43 -23.74
CA LYS A 111 22.36 10.22 -24.19
C LYS A 111 22.06 9.89 -25.66
N LEU A 112 20.81 10.00 -26.09
CA LEU A 112 20.41 9.79 -27.48
C LEU A 112 21.09 10.80 -28.41
N LYS A 113 21.13 12.09 -28.03
CA LYS A 113 21.82 13.14 -28.78
C LYS A 113 23.29 12.79 -29.00
N TYR A 114 24.04 12.47 -27.94
CA TYR A 114 25.47 12.14 -28.09
C TYR A 114 25.71 10.84 -28.88
N LYS A 115 24.85 9.83 -28.71
CA LYS A 115 25.04 8.53 -29.37
C LYS A 115 24.67 8.55 -30.84
N TYR A 116 23.54 9.17 -31.21
CA TYR A 116 23.00 9.11 -32.56
C TYR A 116 23.39 10.32 -33.43
N ALA A 117 23.53 11.53 -32.87
CA ALA A 117 23.90 12.69 -33.68
C ALA A 117 25.35 12.60 -34.20
N ASN A 118 26.23 11.88 -33.50
CA ASN A 118 27.61 11.67 -33.92
C ASN A 118 27.79 10.45 -34.84
N ASN A 119 26.74 9.68 -35.10
CA ASN A 119 26.81 8.46 -35.90
C ASN A 119 26.26 8.69 -37.31
N MET A 120 27.15 8.89 -38.29
CA MET A 120 26.80 9.09 -39.69
C MET A 120 26.15 7.86 -40.35
N PHE A 121 26.23 6.67 -39.74
CA PHE A 121 25.72 5.42 -40.29
C PHE A 121 24.28 5.10 -39.87
N THR A 122 23.74 5.82 -38.88
CA THR A 122 22.38 5.59 -38.36
C THR A 122 21.49 6.79 -38.63
N VAL A 123 20.87 6.81 -39.82
CA VAL A 123 19.91 7.85 -40.25
C VAL A 123 18.58 7.77 -39.47
N GLY A 124 18.24 6.60 -38.92
CA GLY A 124 17.04 6.39 -38.14
C GLY A 124 17.13 5.15 -37.24
N HIS A 125 16.03 4.78 -36.59
CA HIS A 125 16.00 3.60 -35.74
C HIS A 125 16.15 2.31 -36.59
N PRO A 126 17.01 1.36 -36.19
CA PRO A 126 17.39 0.22 -37.03
C PRO A 126 16.22 -0.66 -37.49
N ASN A 127 15.17 -0.79 -36.68
CA ASN A 127 13.97 -1.56 -37.05
C ASN A 127 13.27 -1.05 -38.31
N TYR A 128 13.40 0.25 -38.63
CA TYR A 128 12.75 0.86 -39.79
C TYR A 128 13.68 0.96 -41.00
N LYS A 129 14.88 0.37 -40.94
CA LYS A 129 15.85 0.39 -42.04
C LYS A 129 15.28 -0.24 -43.33
N MET A 130 14.35 -1.19 -43.21
CA MET A 130 13.70 -1.83 -44.35
C MET A 130 12.89 -0.88 -45.24
N TYR A 131 12.45 0.27 -44.69
CA TYR A 131 11.72 1.29 -45.44
C TYR A 131 12.64 2.32 -46.10
N LEU A 132 13.96 2.27 -45.84
CA LEU A 132 14.91 3.16 -46.48
C LEU A 132 15.18 2.71 -47.92
N PRO A 133 15.31 3.65 -48.88
CA PRO A 133 15.62 3.33 -50.26
C PRO A 133 16.98 2.62 -50.35
N LYS A 134 17.06 1.61 -51.23
CA LYS A 134 18.31 0.89 -51.46
C LYS A 134 19.33 1.83 -52.09
N ASN A 135 20.57 1.80 -51.57
CA ASN A 135 21.64 2.64 -52.11
C ASN A 135 22.00 2.22 -53.54
N PRO A 136 21.85 3.11 -54.54
CA PRO A 136 22.11 2.78 -55.96
C PRO A 136 23.58 2.45 -56.25
N LEU A 137 24.51 2.83 -55.35
CA LEU A 137 25.93 2.56 -55.47
C LEU A 137 26.30 1.12 -55.07
N ILE A 138 25.41 0.42 -54.37
CA ILE A 138 25.61 -0.99 -54.00
C ILE A 138 25.08 -1.84 -55.15
N LYS A 139 25.96 -2.19 -56.11
CA LYS A 139 25.62 -3.11 -57.19
C LYS A 139 25.22 -4.46 -56.61
N ASN A 140 23.97 -4.88 -56.82
CA ASN A 140 23.53 -6.23 -56.54
C ASN A 140 24.31 -7.19 -57.44
N LYS A 141 25.19 -7.98 -56.82
CA LYS A 141 26.04 -8.97 -57.49
C LYS A 141 25.23 -10.23 -57.84
N GLN A 142 24.03 -10.08 -58.42
CA GLN A 142 23.16 -11.20 -58.80
C GLN A 142 22.27 -10.79 -59.98
N THR A 143 22.76 -11.04 -61.20
CA THR A 143 22.00 -11.51 -62.38
C THR A 143 22.99 -11.64 -63.53
N ASN A 144 23.77 -12.73 -63.52
CA ASN A 144 24.39 -13.30 -64.71
C ASN A 144 24.22 -14.82 -64.56
N LYS A 145 23.10 -15.32 -65.07
CA LYS A 145 22.87 -16.70 -65.45
C LYS A 145 22.09 -16.68 -66.75
#